data_AF-A0AA96Y6L3-F1
#
_entry.id   AF-A0AA96Y6L3-F1
#
_cell.length_a   1.000
_cell.length_b   1.000
_cell.length_c   1.000
_cell.angle_alpha   90.00
_cell.angle_beta   90.00
_cell.angle_gamma   90.00
#
_symmetry.space_group_name_H-M   'P 1'
#
loop_
_entity.id
_entity.type
_entity.pdbx_description
1 polymer ?
#
loop_
_entity_poly.entity_id
_entity_poly.type
_entity_poly.pdbx_seq_one_letter_code
_entity_poly.pdbx_strand_id
1 'polypeptide(L)'
;MNAPRNAFRRANDSFRKADHASWHRHQSRLHILRSQLGFTETSPSRPKSCLGCEHYHGVAYGYGDRRQILICGFHPFGWEGELCPDWSEAL
;
A
#
# COMPACT_ATOMS: atom_id res chain seq x y z
N MET A 1 17.96 -29.07 22.56
CA MET A 1 17.31 -27.96 23.28
C MET A 1 17.38 -26.70 22.42
N ASN A 2 16.27 -26.26 21.81
CA ASN A 2 16.20 -25.06 20.94
C ASN A 2 14.77 -24.46 20.91
N ALA A 3 14.10 -24.36 22.06
CA ALA A 3 12.71 -23.90 22.16
C ALA A 3 12.48 -22.39 22.48
N PRO A 4 13.35 -21.64 23.18
CA PRO A 4 12.97 -20.31 23.68
C PRO A 4 12.93 -19.22 22.60
N ARG A 5 13.76 -19.30 21.56
CA ARG A 5 13.79 -18.29 20.47
C ARG A 5 12.48 -18.22 19.68
N ASN A 6 11.69 -19.30 19.66
CA ASN A 6 10.42 -19.38 18.94
C ASN A 6 9.29 -18.66 19.72
N ALA A 7 9.22 -18.85 21.04
CA ALA A 7 8.17 -18.24 21.87
C ALA A 7 8.26 -16.70 21.91
N PHE A 8 9.46 -16.15 22.14
CA PHE A 8 9.66 -14.69 22.12
C PHE A 8 9.37 -14.09 20.75
N ARG A 9 9.77 -14.77 19.66
CA ARG A 9 9.47 -14.32 18.29
C ARG A 9 7.96 -14.29 18.04
N ARG A 10 7.22 -15.34 18.44
CA ARG A 10 5.77 -15.39 18.32
C ARG A 10 5.07 -14.30 19.13
N ALA A 11 5.52 -14.04 20.36
CA ALA A 11 5.00 -12.96 21.19
C ALA A 11 5.22 -11.60 20.51
N ASN A 12 6.43 -11.32 20.04
CA ASN A 12 6.74 -10.10 19.29
C ASN A 12 5.90 -9.95 18.02
N ASP A 13 5.71 -11.04 17.27
CA ASP A 13 4.87 -11.02 16.07
C ASP A 13 3.39 -10.79 16.41
N SER A 14 2.91 -11.29 17.56
CA SER A 14 1.56 -11.01 18.07
C SER A 14 1.39 -9.54 18.45
N PHE A 15 2.37 -8.94 19.15
CA PHE A 15 2.35 -7.52 19.47
C PHE A 15 2.36 -6.66 18.22
N ARG A 16 3.24 -6.94 17.25
CA ARG A 16 3.27 -6.24 15.95
C ARG A 16 1.94 -6.31 15.20
N LYS A 17 1.28 -7.48 15.20
CA LYS A 17 -0.04 -7.64 14.59
C LYS A 17 -1.10 -6.81 15.31
N ALA A 18 -1.08 -6.80 16.64
CA ALA A 18 -2.00 -6.01 17.45
C ALA A 18 -1.82 -4.50 17.23
N ASP A 19 -0.56 -4.03 17.21
CA ASP A 19 -0.21 -2.64 16.94
C ASP A 19 -0.67 -2.21 15.54
N HIS A 20 -0.40 -3.04 14.53
CA HIS A 20 -0.87 -2.81 13.17
C HIS A 20 -2.40 -2.73 13.10
N ALA A 21 -3.12 -3.66 13.74
CA ALA A 21 -4.58 -3.64 13.80
C ALA A 21 -5.11 -2.39 14.53
N SER A 22 -4.45 -1.94 15.60
CA SER A 22 -4.79 -0.72 16.32
C SER A 22 -4.60 0.52 15.46
N TRP A 23 -3.45 0.61 14.76
CA TRP A 23 -3.16 1.66 13.81
C TRP A 23 -4.22 1.74 12.70
N HIS A 24 -4.57 0.61 12.08
CA HIS A 24 -5.62 0.55 11.06
C HIS A 24 -6.97 1.06 11.57
N ARG A 25 -7.41 0.62 12.75
CA ARG A 25 -8.66 1.11 13.38
C ARG A 25 -8.62 2.62 13.62
N HIS A 26 -7.48 3.14 14.08
CA HIS A 26 -7.30 4.57 14.28
C HIS A 26 -7.40 5.35 12.96
N GLN A 27 -6.72 4.90 11.90
CA GLN A 27 -6.81 5.51 10.57
C GLN A 27 -8.24 5.49 10.02
N SER A 28 -8.96 4.37 10.15
CA SER A 28 -10.38 4.30 9.74
C SER A 28 -11.26 5.29 10.50
N ARG A 29 -11.07 5.43 11.82
CA ARG A 29 -11.80 6.42 12.63
C ARG A 29 -11.51 7.84 12.19
N LEU A 30 -10.25 8.18 11.93
CA LEU A 30 -9.86 9.49 11.41
C LEU A 30 -10.49 9.74 10.04
N HIS A 31 -10.53 8.75 9.15
CA HIS A 31 -11.16 8.88 7.84
C HIS A 31 -12.67 9.18 7.95
N ILE A 32 -13.38 8.49 8.85
CA ILE A 32 -14.81 8.75 9.12
C ILE A 32 -15.03 10.17 9.67
N LEU A 33 -14.21 10.60 10.64
CA LEU A 33 -14.33 11.95 11.21
C LEU A 33 -14.04 13.03 10.16
N ARG A 34 -13.04 12.80 9.29
CA ARG A 34 -12.72 13.71 8.18
C ARG A 34 -13.87 13.85 7.19
N SER A 35 -14.53 12.75 6.81
CA SER A 35 -15.64 12.80 5.86
C SER A 35 -16.87 13.50 6.45
N GLN A 36 -17.15 13.34 7.75
CA GLN A 36 -18.24 14.06 8.44
C GLN A 36 -18.05 15.58 8.44
N LEU A 37 -16.80 16.05 8.41
CA LEU A 37 -16.44 17.47 8.33
C LEU A 37 -16.32 17.98 6.88
N GLY A 38 -16.67 17.17 5.88
CA GLY A 38 -16.62 17.54 4.46
C GLY A 38 -15.25 17.37 3.79
N PHE A 39 -14.27 16.76 4.47
CA PHE A 39 -12.95 16.47 3.87
C PHE A 39 -12.97 15.07 3.20
N THR A 40 -13.56 14.99 2.01
CA THR A 40 -13.68 13.75 1.22
C THR A 40 -12.55 13.55 0.21
N GLU A 41 -11.72 14.57 -0.02
CA GLU A 41 -10.57 14.47 -0.93
C GLU A 41 -9.56 13.45 -0.39
N THR A 42 -9.35 12.40 -1.18
CA THR A 42 -8.30 11.40 -0.96
C THR A 42 -7.36 11.45 -2.15
N SER A 43 -6.05 11.47 -1.89
CA SER A 43 -5.08 11.32 -2.97
C SER A 43 -5.29 9.94 -3.60
N PRO A 44 -5.38 9.84 -4.94
CA PRO A 44 -5.54 8.55 -5.58
C PRO A 44 -4.32 7.68 -5.27
N SER A 45 -4.55 6.43 -4.86
CA SER A 45 -3.50 5.45 -4.63
C SER A 45 -2.78 5.00 -5.91
N ARG A 46 -3.29 5.44 -7.07
CA ARG A 46 -2.83 5.09 -8.41
C ARG A 46 -2.45 6.35 -9.18
N PRO A 47 -1.26 6.40 -9.80
CA PRO A 47 -0.90 7.49 -10.70
C PRO A 47 -1.87 7.60 -11.88
N LYS A 48 -2.08 8.83 -12.37
CA LYS A 48 -3.00 9.09 -13.49
C LYS A 48 -2.62 8.31 -14.75
N SER A 49 -1.33 8.22 -15.05
CA SER A 49 -0.77 7.46 -16.17
C SER A 49 -1.04 5.95 -16.12
N CYS A 50 -1.47 5.43 -14.97
CA CYS A 50 -1.81 4.02 -14.77
C CYS A 50 -3.32 3.76 -14.67
N LEU A 51 -4.17 4.78 -14.81
CA LEU A 51 -5.62 4.59 -14.87
C LEU A 51 -5.97 3.86 -16.18
N GLY A 52 -6.55 2.66 -16.07
CA GLY A 52 -6.91 1.84 -17.24
C GLY A 52 -5.76 1.06 -17.89
N CYS A 53 -4.56 1.09 -17.33
CA CYS A 53 -3.42 0.32 -17.85
C CYS A 53 -3.48 -1.15 -17.42
N GLU A 54 -3.40 -2.08 -18.38
CA GLU A 54 -3.38 -3.52 -18.11
C GLU A 54 -2.11 -3.98 -17.37
N HIS A 55 -1.05 -3.19 -17.44
CA HIS A 55 0.22 -3.46 -16.76
C HIS A 55 0.32 -2.83 -15.36
N TYR A 56 -0.78 -2.25 -14.85
CA TYR A 56 -0.82 -1.76 -13.47
C TYR A 56 -0.68 -2.90 -12.48
N HIS A 57 0.35 -2.82 -11.61
CA HIS A 57 0.68 -3.82 -10.61
C HIS A 57 0.18 -3.42 -9.21
N GLY A 58 0.59 -2.25 -8.72
CA GLY A 58 0.07 -1.67 -7.48
C GLY A 58 0.35 -2.44 -6.18
N VAL A 59 1.38 -3.30 -6.14
CA VAL A 59 1.69 -4.14 -4.96
C VAL A 59 2.88 -3.58 -4.18
N ALA A 60 2.76 -3.60 -2.84
CA ALA A 60 3.86 -3.25 -1.93
C ALA A 60 4.64 -4.49 -1.48
N TYR A 61 5.97 -4.43 -1.59
CA TYR A 61 6.90 -5.47 -1.15
C TYR A 61 7.74 -5.02 0.04
N GLY A 62 8.28 -5.98 0.79
CA GLY A 62 9.10 -5.72 1.97
C GLY A 62 8.30 -5.44 3.24
N TYR A 63 9.02 -5.14 4.33
CA TYR A 63 8.46 -4.89 5.66
C TYR A 63 9.10 -3.67 6.30
N GLY A 64 8.37 -3.01 7.20
CA GLY A 64 8.87 -1.87 7.96
C GLY A 64 9.16 -0.64 7.10
N ASP A 65 10.32 -0.03 7.36
CA ASP A 65 10.86 1.16 6.69
C ASP A 65 11.31 0.91 5.25
N ARG A 66 11.66 -0.34 4.89
CA ARG A 66 12.09 -0.74 3.54
C ARG A 66 10.95 -1.18 2.64
N ARG A 67 9.70 -0.91 3.03
CA ARG A 67 8.53 -1.28 2.22
C ARG A 67 8.45 -0.38 0.98
N GLN A 68 8.46 -0.99 -0.20
CA GLN A 68 8.45 -0.28 -1.48
C GLN A 68 7.25 -0.72 -2.33
N ILE A 69 6.57 0.23 -2.95
CA ILE A 69 5.44 -0.03 -3.85
C ILE A 69 5.97 -0.12 -5.27
N LEU A 70 5.63 -1.21 -5.96
CA LEU A 70 5.87 -1.37 -7.38
C LEU A 70 4.56 -1.11 -8.13
N ILE A 71 4.56 -0.08 -8.99
CA ILE A 71 3.36 0.50 -9.57
C ILE A 71 2.97 -0.18 -10.88
N CYS A 72 3.91 -0.42 -11.79
CA CYS A 72 3.65 -0.98 -13.12
C CYS A 72 4.68 -2.07 -13.46
N GLY A 73 4.29 -3.02 -14.31
CA GLY A 73 5.15 -4.10 -14.80
C GLY A 73 6.30 -3.62 -15.70
N PHE A 74 6.09 -2.54 -16.47
CA PHE A 74 7.11 -1.91 -17.32
C PHE A 74 7.81 -0.74 -16.65
N HIS A 75 7.10 -0.02 -15.78
CA HIS A 75 7.63 1.13 -15.02
C HIS A 75 7.47 0.86 -13.52
N PRO A 76 8.47 0.25 -12.85
CA PRO A 76 8.35 -0.18 -11.45
C PRO A 76 7.92 0.92 -10.49
N PHE A 77 8.28 2.18 -10.75
CA PHE A 77 7.93 3.34 -9.92
C PHE A 77 6.83 4.24 -10.53
N GLY A 78 6.17 3.75 -11.59
CA GLY A 78 5.19 4.51 -12.34
C GLY A 78 5.82 5.38 -13.42
N TRP A 79 4.98 5.84 -14.35
CA TRP A 79 5.38 6.79 -15.39
C TRP A 79 5.06 8.20 -14.93
N GLU A 80 6.01 9.13 -15.08
CA GLU A 80 5.89 10.51 -14.60
C GLU A 80 5.02 11.40 -15.51
N GLY A 81 4.89 11.04 -16.79
CA GLY A 81 4.06 11.77 -17.74
C GLY A 81 2.56 11.52 -17.56
N GLU A 82 1.74 12.21 -18.35
CA GLU A 82 0.27 12.06 -18.29
C GLU A 82 -0.21 10.72 -18.84
N LEU A 83 0.42 10.21 -19.90
CA LEU A 83 0.09 8.97 -20.59
C LEU A 83 1.30 8.03 -20.57
N CYS A 84 1.07 6.78 -20.17
CA CYS A 84 2.09 5.74 -20.20
C CYS A 84 2.35 5.29 -21.65
N PRO A 85 3.61 5.28 -22.13
CA PRO A 85 3.92 4.90 -23.51
C PRO A 85 3.68 3.41 -23.80
N ASP A 86 3.84 2.57 -22.77
CA ASP A 86 3.57 1.13 -22.85
C ASP A 86 2.09 0.78 -22.60
N TRP A 87 1.21 1.79 -22.55
CA TRP A 87 -0.22 1.54 -22.45
C TRP A 87 -0.73 1.07 -23.82
N SER A 88 -1.03 -0.22 -23.95
CA SER A 88 -1.66 -0.72 -25.17
C SER A 88 -3.09 -0.16 -25.27
N GLU A 89 -3.31 0.80 -26.16
CA GLU A 89 -4.64 0.94 -26.75
C GLU A 89 -4.91 -0.38 -27.47
N ALA A 90 -5.80 -1.21 -26.90
CA ALA A 90 -6.35 -2.33 -27.63
C ALA A 90 -7.03 -1.75 -28.88
N LEU A 91 -6.43 -1.98 -30.05
CA LEU A 91 -7.01 -1.73 -31.37
C LEU A 91 -8.40 -2.34 -31.49
#